data_AF-A0A0C1H0C0-F1
#
_entry.id   AF-A0A0C1H0C0-F1
#
_cell.length_a   1.000
_cell.length_b   1.000
_cell.length_c   1.000
_cell.angle_alpha   90.00
_cell.angle_beta   90.00
_cell.angle_gamma   90.00
#
_symmetry.space_group_name_H-M   'P 1'
#
loop_
_entity.id
_entity.type
_entity.pdbx_description
1 polymer ?
#
loop_
_entity_poly.entity_id
_entity_poly.type
_entity_poly.pdbx_seq_one_letter_code
_entity_poly.pdbx_strand_id
1 'polypeptide(L)'
;MPKEPKAVGDILKDKKMTAAYMDYCKRRFCLNEFMFTQNKGNAESLWTRYMDQKKGKEPVNITSKTYKAAKELADQNNFADGGWKKIIETGKKEVISMLNKDVMGFTGSDEYKKYVAENGMGDPKKAAKLLGITDVKKLKEVMVNIAVDDKKTGEKLWKELMKKEKIIEDYKAISSSLKKASLV
;
A
#
# COMPACT_ATOMS: atom_id res chain seq x y z
N MET A 1 2.19 14.60 -8.43
CA MET A 1 2.42 13.21 -8.00
C MET A 1 1.44 12.83 -6.90
N PRO A 2 1.04 11.55 -6.79
CA PRO A 2 0.26 11.05 -5.68
C PRO A 2 1.05 11.29 -4.39
N LYS A 3 0.38 11.79 -3.37
CA LYS A 3 1.00 11.94 -2.05
C LYS A 3 1.23 10.54 -1.47
N GLU A 4 2.43 10.28 -1.00
CA GLU A 4 2.75 9.01 -0.34
C GLU A 4 1.80 8.76 0.84
N PRO A 5 1.17 7.58 0.93
CA PRO A 5 0.25 7.27 2.03
C PRO A 5 1.02 7.12 3.34
N LYS A 6 0.50 7.70 4.43
CA LYS A 6 1.08 7.54 5.77
C LYS A 6 0.30 6.56 6.65
N ALA A 7 -0.94 6.29 6.26
CA ALA A 7 -1.84 5.39 6.96
C ALA A 7 -2.78 4.73 5.95
N VAL A 8 -3.41 3.63 6.35
CA VAL A 8 -4.46 2.94 5.61
C VAL A 8 -5.58 3.90 5.20
N GLY A 9 -5.90 4.88 6.04
CA GLY A 9 -6.89 5.91 5.72
C GLY A 9 -6.55 6.78 4.51
N ASP A 10 -5.26 6.97 4.20
CA ASP A 10 -4.84 7.68 2.98
C ASP A 10 -4.99 6.80 1.74
N ILE A 11 -4.65 5.51 1.87
CA ILE A 11 -4.79 4.51 0.80
C ILE A 11 -6.24 4.43 0.32
N LEU A 12 -7.19 4.44 1.26
CA LEU A 12 -8.63 4.33 0.97
C LEU A 12 -9.22 5.52 0.21
N LYS A 13 -8.52 6.67 0.16
CA LYS A 13 -8.97 7.85 -0.58
C LYS A 13 -8.78 7.70 -2.10
N ASP A 14 -7.91 6.80 -2.53
CA ASP A 14 -7.65 6.49 -3.93
C ASP A 14 -7.99 5.02 -4.22
N LYS A 15 -9.00 4.80 -5.08
CA LYS A 15 -9.44 3.45 -5.46
C LYS A 15 -8.34 2.63 -6.14
N LYS A 16 -7.46 3.26 -6.91
CA LYS A 16 -6.36 2.56 -7.59
C LYS A 16 -5.25 2.20 -6.61
N MET A 17 -4.94 3.10 -5.67
CA MET A 17 -4.00 2.79 -4.59
C MET A 17 -4.55 1.71 -3.66
N THR A 18 -5.85 1.72 -3.38
CA THR A 18 -6.55 0.67 -2.64
C THR A 18 -6.41 -0.68 -3.32
N ALA A 19 -6.62 -0.76 -4.64
CA ALA A 19 -6.44 -2.01 -5.38
C ALA A 19 -5.00 -2.53 -5.30
N ALA A 20 -4.00 -1.65 -5.47
CA ALA A 20 -2.60 -2.01 -5.31
C ALA A 20 -2.27 -2.49 -3.88
N TYR A 21 -2.84 -1.84 -2.86
CA TYR A 21 -2.68 -2.26 -1.47
C TYR A 21 -3.35 -3.60 -1.17
N MET A 22 -4.50 -3.90 -1.77
CA MET A 22 -5.12 -5.22 -1.65
C MET A 22 -4.24 -6.33 -2.22
N ASP A 23 -3.58 -6.09 -3.36
CA ASP A 23 -2.65 -7.06 -3.94
C ASP A 23 -1.40 -7.24 -3.06
N TYR A 24 -0.87 -6.16 -2.49
CA TYR A 24 0.17 -6.21 -1.46
C TYR A 24 -0.29 -7.04 -0.24
N CYS A 25 -1.49 -6.80 0.27
CA CYS A 25 -2.05 -7.53 1.40
C CYS A 25 -2.27 -9.02 1.09
N LYS A 26 -2.63 -9.40 -0.14
CA LYS A 26 -2.69 -10.81 -0.55
C LYS A 26 -1.33 -11.48 -0.43
N ARG A 27 -0.28 -10.85 -0.96
CA ARG A 27 1.09 -11.37 -0.90
C ARG A 27 1.63 -11.44 0.53
N ARG A 28 1.23 -10.50 1.39
CA ARG A 28 1.59 -10.44 2.81
C ARG A 28 0.68 -11.24 3.73
N PHE A 29 -0.31 -11.96 3.16
CA PHE A 29 -1.30 -12.74 3.89
C PHE A 29 -2.03 -11.92 4.98
N CYS A 30 -2.33 -10.66 4.68
CA CYS A 30 -3.07 -9.75 5.56
C CYS A 30 -4.32 -9.12 4.91
N LEU A 31 -4.84 -9.75 3.86
CA LEU A 31 -6.01 -9.24 3.14
C LEU A 31 -7.27 -9.26 4.02
N ASN A 32 -7.45 -10.31 4.82
CA ASN A 32 -8.56 -10.45 5.76
C ASN A 32 -8.58 -9.29 6.77
N GLU A 33 -7.44 -8.89 7.31
CA GLU A 33 -7.30 -7.71 8.17
C GLU A 33 -7.80 -6.46 7.47
N PHE A 34 -7.29 -6.18 6.26
CA PHE A 34 -7.69 -5.01 5.51
C PHE A 34 -9.20 -5.02 5.19
N MET A 35 -9.73 -6.15 4.74
CA MET A 35 -11.15 -6.33 4.45
C MET A 35 -12.02 -6.14 5.69
N PHE A 36 -11.60 -6.65 6.84
CA PHE A 36 -12.32 -6.48 8.12
C PHE A 36 -12.46 -5.01 8.50
N THR A 37 -11.43 -4.18 8.30
CA THR A 37 -11.52 -2.74 8.62
C THR A 37 -12.65 -2.05 7.83
N GLN A 38 -12.85 -2.45 6.58
CA GLN A 38 -13.82 -1.87 5.65
C GLN A 38 -15.21 -2.50 5.74
N ASN A 39 -15.32 -3.69 6.33
CA ASN A 39 -16.56 -4.47 6.31
C ASN A 39 -17.67 -3.79 7.14
N LYS A 40 -18.85 -3.62 6.56
CA LYS A 40 -20.03 -2.99 7.21
C LYS A 40 -21.09 -4.01 7.67
N GLY A 41 -20.71 -5.28 7.75
CA GLY A 41 -21.58 -6.37 8.20
C GLY A 41 -22.06 -6.19 9.63
N ASN A 42 -23.10 -6.94 9.99
CA ASN A 42 -23.61 -7.00 11.36
C ASN A 42 -22.67 -7.82 12.28
N ALA A 43 -22.94 -7.79 13.58
CA ALA A 43 -22.13 -8.48 14.60
C ALA A 43 -21.92 -9.97 14.30
N GLU A 44 -22.99 -10.69 13.94
CA GLU A 44 -22.93 -12.11 13.63
C GLU A 44 -22.03 -12.42 12.42
N SER A 45 -22.19 -11.66 11.32
CA SER A 45 -21.37 -11.84 10.12
C SER A 45 -19.90 -11.50 10.36
N LEU A 46 -19.61 -10.48 11.17
CA LEU A 46 -18.24 -10.10 11.51
C LEU A 46 -17.60 -11.09 12.47
N TRP A 47 -18.37 -11.62 13.42
CA TRP A 47 -17.94 -12.70 14.31
C TRP A 47 -17.57 -13.96 13.53
N THR A 48 -18.51 -14.50 12.77
CA THR A 48 -18.36 -15.78 12.05
C THR A 48 -17.32 -15.72 10.93
N ARG A 49 -17.03 -14.53 10.40
CA ARG A 49 -16.02 -14.36 9.36
C ARG A 49 -14.64 -14.02 9.91
N TYR A 50 -14.53 -13.02 10.79
CA TYR A 50 -13.26 -12.38 11.12
C TYR A 50 -12.86 -12.49 12.59
N MET A 51 -13.81 -12.40 13.54
CA MET A 51 -13.43 -12.23 14.95
C MET A 51 -13.30 -13.56 15.70
N ASP A 52 -14.02 -14.60 15.31
CA ASP A 52 -13.87 -15.94 15.90
C ASP A 52 -12.51 -16.54 15.54
N GLN A 53 -11.59 -16.57 16.51
CA GLN A 53 -10.23 -17.07 16.33
C GLN A 53 -10.15 -18.60 16.16
N LYS A 54 -11.24 -19.34 16.42
CA LYS A 54 -11.26 -20.80 16.31
C LYS A 54 -12.06 -21.29 15.11
N LYS A 55 -13.18 -20.65 14.79
CA LYS A 55 -14.12 -21.08 13.73
C LYS A 55 -14.33 -20.02 12.63
N GLY A 56 -13.69 -18.86 12.75
CA GLY A 56 -13.76 -17.81 11.74
C GLY A 56 -13.21 -18.29 10.40
N LYS A 57 -13.86 -17.88 9.30
CA LYS A 57 -13.41 -18.22 7.94
C LYS A 57 -12.08 -17.53 7.57
N GLU A 58 -11.93 -16.29 8.02
CA GLU A 58 -10.83 -15.39 7.71
C GLU A 58 -10.42 -14.65 9.00
N PRO A 59 -10.00 -15.36 10.07
CA PRO A 59 -9.81 -14.77 11.38
C PRO A 59 -8.75 -13.66 11.31
N VAL A 60 -9.01 -12.52 11.94
CA VAL A 60 -8.08 -11.39 12.00
C VAL A 60 -7.40 -11.33 13.34
N ASN A 61 -6.18 -10.81 13.37
CA ASN A 61 -5.45 -10.63 14.61
C ASN A 61 -6.05 -9.47 15.43
N ILE A 62 -6.72 -9.80 16.54
CA ILE A 62 -7.26 -8.86 17.54
C ILE A 62 -6.75 -9.24 18.92
N THR A 63 -6.77 -8.31 19.87
CA THR A 63 -6.27 -8.59 21.22
C THR A 63 -7.15 -9.62 21.93
N SER A 64 -6.54 -10.37 22.85
CA SER A 64 -7.28 -11.34 23.68
C SER A 64 -8.44 -10.70 24.44
N LYS A 65 -8.30 -9.43 24.85
CA LYS A 65 -9.37 -8.67 25.53
C LYS A 65 -10.57 -8.46 24.61
N THR A 66 -10.34 -7.96 23.40
CA THR A 66 -11.39 -7.71 22.41
C THR A 66 -12.07 -9.02 21.97
N TYR A 67 -11.27 -10.07 21.75
CA TYR A 67 -11.80 -11.40 21.43
C TYR A 67 -12.67 -11.99 22.55
N LYS A 68 -12.21 -11.95 23.81
CA LYS A 68 -12.98 -12.49 24.96
C LYS A 68 -14.33 -11.79 25.12
N ALA A 69 -14.35 -10.45 25.00
CA ALA A 69 -15.60 -9.68 25.07
C ALA A 69 -16.57 -10.05 23.93
N ALA A 70 -16.08 -10.21 22.70
CA ALA A 70 -16.90 -10.67 21.57
C ALA A 70 -17.42 -12.10 21.79
N LYS A 71 -16.55 -12.98 22.27
CA LYS A 71 -16.87 -14.39 22.51
C LYS A 71 -17.97 -14.57 23.56
N GLU A 72 -17.92 -13.80 24.65
CA GLU A 72 -18.93 -13.86 25.72
C GLU A 72 -20.35 -13.61 25.18
N LEU A 73 -20.51 -12.60 24.32
CA LEU A 73 -21.79 -12.31 23.67
C LEU A 73 -22.16 -13.37 22.62
N ALA A 74 -21.20 -13.83 21.83
CA ALA A 74 -21.42 -14.82 20.78
C ALA A 74 -21.80 -16.20 21.35
N ASP A 75 -21.20 -16.63 22.46
CA ASP A 75 -21.53 -17.90 23.13
C ASP A 75 -22.97 -17.93 23.64
N GLN A 76 -23.53 -16.75 23.99
CA GLN A 76 -24.92 -16.57 24.39
C GLN A 76 -25.86 -16.37 23.19
N ASN A 77 -25.34 -16.43 21.95
CA ASN A 77 -26.06 -16.08 20.73
C ASN A 77 -26.67 -14.65 20.76
N ASN A 78 -26.09 -13.75 21.54
CA ASN A 78 -26.62 -12.40 21.78
C ASN A 78 -26.00 -11.37 20.81
N PHE A 79 -26.34 -11.47 19.53
CA PHE A 79 -25.82 -10.57 18.48
C PHE A 79 -26.54 -9.22 18.39
N ALA A 80 -27.67 -9.05 19.09
CA ALA A 80 -28.42 -7.81 19.15
C ALA A 80 -27.92 -6.83 20.23
N ASP A 81 -27.00 -7.29 21.10
CA ASP A 81 -26.44 -6.48 22.19
C ASP A 81 -25.74 -5.21 21.67
N GLY A 82 -26.07 -4.06 22.25
CA GLY A 82 -25.47 -2.77 21.88
C GLY A 82 -23.95 -2.70 22.11
N GLY A 83 -23.40 -3.55 22.96
CA GLY A 83 -21.97 -3.70 23.24
C GLY A 83 -21.14 -4.12 22.02
N TRP A 84 -21.74 -4.85 21.07
CA TRP A 84 -21.07 -5.26 19.83
C TRP A 84 -20.47 -4.09 19.07
N LYS A 85 -21.16 -2.95 19.02
CA LYS A 85 -20.68 -1.75 18.31
C LYS A 85 -19.30 -1.33 18.81
N LYS A 86 -19.14 -1.24 20.14
CA LYS A 86 -17.87 -0.83 20.76
C LYS A 86 -16.78 -1.88 20.58
N ILE A 87 -17.13 -3.17 20.66
CA ILE A 87 -16.20 -4.29 20.47
C ILE A 87 -15.66 -4.29 19.04
N ILE A 88 -16.52 -4.18 18.04
CA ILE A 88 -16.14 -4.12 16.61
C ILE A 88 -15.29 -2.89 16.33
N GLU A 89 -15.69 -1.71 16.81
CA GLU A 89 -14.89 -0.48 16.65
C GLU A 89 -13.49 -0.63 17.25
N THR A 90 -13.38 -1.27 18.42
CA THR A 90 -12.10 -1.55 19.07
C THR A 90 -11.26 -2.51 18.24
N GLY A 91 -11.82 -3.63 17.80
CA GLY A 91 -11.11 -4.60 16.97
C GLY A 91 -10.62 -4.01 15.65
N LYS A 92 -11.44 -3.17 14.99
CA LYS A 92 -11.03 -2.46 13.78
C LYS A 92 -9.86 -1.50 14.04
N LYS A 93 -9.86 -0.76 15.16
CA LYS A 93 -8.75 0.13 15.52
C LYS A 93 -7.46 -0.65 15.79
N GLU A 94 -7.53 -1.80 16.45
CA GLU A 94 -6.38 -2.68 16.66
C GLU A 94 -5.78 -3.13 15.33
N VAL A 95 -6.63 -3.62 14.41
CA VAL A 95 -6.21 -4.05 13.07
C VAL A 95 -5.64 -2.90 12.24
N ILE A 96 -6.30 -1.73 12.22
CA ILE A 96 -5.79 -0.53 11.52
C ILE A 96 -4.42 -0.12 12.07
N SER A 97 -4.23 -0.16 13.39
CA SER A 97 -2.95 0.18 14.03
C SER A 97 -1.83 -0.74 13.55
N MET A 98 -2.08 -2.04 13.40
CA MET A 98 -1.11 -2.98 12.86
C MET A 98 -0.83 -2.72 11.37
N LEU A 99 -1.87 -2.57 10.55
CA LEU A 99 -1.71 -2.29 9.12
C LEU A 99 -0.95 -0.98 8.86
N ASN A 100 -1.18 0.05 9.68
CA ASN A 100 -0.47 1.32 9.60
C ASN A 100 1.05 1.17 9.82
N LYS A 101 1.49 0.21 10.64
CA LYS A 101 2.92 -0.08 10.81
C LYS A 101 3.56 -0.66 9.54
N ASP A 102 2.76 -1.31 8.69
CA ASP A 102 3.22 -1.95 7.45
C ASP A 102 3.01 -1.08 6.20
N VAL A 103 2.48 0.14 6.34
CA VAL A 103 2.32 1.08 5.21
C VAL A 103 3.68 1.42 4.58
N MET A 104 4.75 1.54 5.37
CA MET A 104 6.10 1.71 4.83
C MET A 104 6.56 0.48 4.02
N GLY A 105 6.15 -0.72 4.42
CA GLY A 105 6.40 -1.94 3.65
C GLY A 105 5.70 -1.93 2.30
N PHE A 106 4.48 -1.36 2.26
CA PHE A 106 3.75 -1.15 1.01
C PHE A 106 4.41 -0.11 0.11
N THR A 107 4.86 1.04 0.62
CA THR A 107 5.48 2.07 -0.24
C THR A 107 6.81 1.63 -0.86
N GLY A 108 7.51 0.69 -0.22
CA GLY A 108 8.69 0.02 -0.80
C GLY A 108 8.39 -1.14 -1.76
N SER A 109 7.13 -1.52 -1.94
CA SER A 109 6.73 -2.74 -2.67
C SER A 109 6.61 -2.55 -4.19
N ASP A 110 6.66 -3.66 -4.93
CA ASP A 110 6.45 -3.68 -6.38
C ASP A 110 5.02 -3.26 -6.75
N GLU A 111 4.03 -3.58 -5.91
CA GLU A 111 2.64 -3.17 -6.12
C GLU A 111 2.49 -1.64 -6.10
N TYR A 112 3.16 -0.98 -5.15
CA TYR A 112 3.16 0.49 -5.09
C TYR A 112 3.98 1.11 -6.22
N LYS A 113 5.16 0.56 -6.55
CA LYS A 113 5.97 1.00 -7.69
C LYS A 113 5.18 0.92 -9.00
N LYS A 114 4.41 -0.15 -9.21
CA LYS A 114 3.51 -0.31 -10.36
C LYS A 114 2.41 0.76 -10.35
N TYR A 115 1.75 0.98 -9.21
CA TYR A 115 0.75 2.04 -9.07
C TYR A 115 1.32 3.42 -9.44
N VAL A 116 2.51 3.77 -8.94
CA VAL A 116 3.17 5.05 -9.25
C VAL A 116 3.53 5.15 -10.73
N ALA A 117 4.05 4.08 -11.33
CA ALA A 117 4.40 4.04 -12.74
C ALA A 117 3.18 4.27 -13.66
N GLU A 118 1.99 3.83 -13.24
CA GLU A 118 0.76 3.91 -14.02
C GLU A 118 -0.06 5.17 -13.73
N ASN A 119 0.10 5.79 -12.56
CA ASN A 119 -0.83 6.83 -12.08
C ASN A 119 -0.16 8.09 -11.54
N GLY A 120 1.16 8.09 -11.32
CA GLY A 120 1.84 9.19 -10.66
C GLY A 120 3.04 9.76 -11.39
N MET A 121 3.58 9.03 -12.35
CA MET A 121 4.76 9.38 -13.14
C MET A 121 4.37 9.95 -14.51
N GLY A 122 5.17 10.86 -15.04
CA GLY A 122 5.02 11.38 -16.41
C GLY A 122 5.48 10.41 -17.49
N ASP A 123 5.25 10.78 -18.75
CA ASP A 123 5.53 9.91 -19.91
C ASP A 123 7.05 9.66 -20.11
N PRO A 124 7.52 8.41 -20.00
CA PRO A 124 8.92 8.07 -20.22
C PRO A 124 9.44 8.41 -21.61
N LYS A 125 8.59 8.43 -22.65
CA LYS A 125 9.00 8.82 -24.01
C LYS A 125 9.30 10.33 -24.09
N LYS A 126 8.54 11.15 -23.37
CA LYS A 126 8.81 12.59 -23.26
C LYS A 126 10.10 12.84 -22.47
N ALA A 127 10.30 12.11 -21.38
CA ALA A 127 11.55 12.14 -20.60
C ALA A 127 12.76 11.74 -21.46
N ALA A 128 12.64 10.66 -22.23
CA ALA A 128 13.68 10.18 -23.13
C ALA A 128 14.08 11.24 -24.16
N LYS A 129 13.09 11.87 -24.81
CA LYS A 129 13.33 12.97 -25.76
C LYS A 129 13.99 14.18 -25.09
N LEU A 130 13.56 14.54 -23.88
CA LEU A 130 14.13 15.66 -23.13
C LEU A 130 15.61 15.42 -22.78
N LEU A 131 15.96 14.18 -22.44
CA LEU A 131 17.28 13.82 -21.96
C LEU A 131 18.21 13.25 -23.04
N GLY A 132 17.73 13.11 -24.28
CA GLY A 132 18.49 12.49 -25.37
C GLY A 132 18.75 10.99 -25.17
N ILE A 133 17.89 10.29 -24.42
CA ILE A 133 18.04 8.88 -24.06
C ILE A 133 17.26 7.99 -25.03
N THR A 134 17.86 6.90 -25.46
CA THR A 134 17.30 5.94 -26.41
C THR A 134 16.64 4.74 -25.71
N ASP A 135 17.16 4.30 -24.55
CA ASP A 135 16.59 3.21 -23.76
C ASP A 135 15.45 3.69 -22.85
N VAL A 136 14.29 3.93 -23.46
CA VAL A 136 13.07 4.38 -22.78
C VAL A 136 12.65 3.42 -21.66
N LYS A 137 12.88 2.11 -21.84
CA LYS A 137 12.48 1.10 -20.86
C LYS A 137 13.31 1.23 -19.58
N LYS A 138 14.63 1.35 -19.70
CA LYS A 138 15.51 1.54 -18.55
C LYS A 138 15.30 2.91 -17.91
N LEU A 139 15.06 3.96 -18.71
CA LEU A 139 14.70 5.28 -18.18
C LEU A 139 13.41 5.23 -17.36
N LYS A 140 12.39 4.49 -17.83
CA LYS A 140 11.16 4.27 -17.08
C LYS A 140 11.45 3.69 -15.70
N GLU A 141 12.32 2.69 -15.59
CA GLU A 141 12.71 2.10 -14.30
C GLU A 141 13.40 3.12 -13.39
N VAL A 142 14.30 3.95 -13.92
CA VAL A 142 14.93 5.04 -13.17
C VAL A 142 13.89 6.04 -12.68
N MET A 143 12.97 6.46 -13.55
CA MET A 143 11.91 7.41 -13.21
C MET A 143 11.00 6.91 -12.10
N VAL A 144 10.60 5.62 -12.15
CA VAL A 144 9.80 5.00 -11.08
C VAL A 144 10.54 5.06 -9.75
N ASN A 145 11.84 4.72 -9.73
CA ASN A 145 12.63 4.75 -8.49
C ASN A 145 12.88 6.18 -7.99
N ILE A 146 12.94 7.19 -8.86
CA ILE A 146 12.94 8.60 -8.44
C ILE A 146 11.60 8.98 -7.80
N ALA A 147 10.48 8.58 -8.41
CA ALA A 147 9.13 8.94 -7.95
C ALA A 147 8.77 8.31 -6.60
N VAL A 148 9.34 7.15 -6.26
CA VAL A 148 9.18 6.51 -4.94
C VAL A 148 10.34 6.79 -3.97
N ASP A 149 11.23 7.73 -4.31
CA ASP A 149 12.41 8.11 -3.52
C ASP A 149 13.38 6.96 -3.18
N ASP A 150 13.40 5.88 -3.98
CA ASP A 150 14.38 4.78 -3.89
C ASP A 150 15.68 5.19 -4.59
N LYS A 151 16.40 6.13 -3.97
CA LYS A 151 17.63 6.71 -4.50
C LYS A 151 18.71 5.65 -4.78
N LYS A 152 18.85 4.64 -3.93
CA LYS A 152 19.88 3.60 -4.09
C LYS A 152 19.66 2.80 -5.37
N THR A 153 18.44 2.33 -5.60
CA THR A 153 18.11 1.57 -6.81
C THR A 153 18.13 2.48 -8.04
N GLY A 154 17.56 3.69 -7.93
CA GLY A 154 17.57 4.69 -9.01
C GLY A 154 18.99 5.04 -9.47
N GLU A 155 19.93 5.28 -8.55
CA GLU A 155 21.33 5.57 -8.88
C GLU A 155 22.04 4.38 -9.55
N LYS A 156 21.76 3.16 -9.10
CA LYS A 156 22.32 1.94 -9.72
C LYS A 156 21.86 1.82 -11.18
N LEU A 157 20.56 1.94 -11.41
CA LEU A 157 19.96 1.87 -12.75
C LEU A 157 20.45 3.01 -13.65
N TRP A 158 20.61 4.21 -13.09
CA TRP A 158 21.17 5.35 -13.81
C TRP A 158 22.63 5.12 -14.20
N LYS A 159 23.47 4.56 -13.33
CA LYS A 159 24.86 4.22 -13.66
C LYS A 159 24.96 3.20 -14.80
N GLU A 160 24.05 2.23 -14.84
CA GLU A 160 23.97 1.29 -15.96
C GLU A 160 23.59 1.99 -17.26
N LEU A 161 22.62 2.92 -17.21
CA LEU A 161 22.17 3.71 -18.36
C LEU A 161 23.26 4.67 -18.87
N MET A 162 23.96 5.37 -17.97
CA MET A 162 25.08 6.25 -18.30
C MET A 162 26.19 5.52 -19.04
N LYS A 163 26.56 4.31 -18.57
CA LYS A 163 27.60 3.51 -19.23
C LYS A 163 27.19 3.07 -20.64
N LYS A 164 25.93 2.69 -20.82
CA LYS A 164 25.40 2.21 -22.10
C LYS A 164 25.27 3.33 -23.13
N GLU A 165 24.79 4.50 -22.69
CA GLU A 165 24.46 5.62 -23.58
C GLU A 165 25.49 6.77 -23.56
N LYS A 166 26.59 6.60 -22.80
CA LYS A 166 27.67 7.59 -22.64
C LYS A 166 27.17 8.95 -22.12
N ILE A 167 26.18 8.94 -21.23
CA ILE A 167 25.61 10.14 -20.59
C ILE A 167 26.59 10.67 -19.54
N ILE A 168 26.72 11.99 -19.45
CA ILE A 168 27.71 12.67 -18.57
C ILE A 168 27.03 13.17 -17.28
N GLU A 169 25.75 13.48 -17.35
CA GLU A 169 24.96 14.02 -16.24
C GLU A 169 24.78 12.99 -15.12
N ASP A 170 25.00 13.45 -13.88
CA ASP A 170 24.78 12.61 -12.71
C ASP A 170 23.29 12.44 -12.38
N TYR A 171 23.02 11.49 -11.48
CA TYR A 171 21.65 11.16 -11.07
C TYR A 171 20.92 12.36 -10.45
N LYS A 172 21.63 13.23 -9.73
CA LYS A 172 21.04 14.38 -9.03
C LYS A 172 20.56 15.43 -10.02
N ALA A 173 21.36 15.72 -11.05
CA ALA A 173 21.01 16.64 -12.13
C ALA A 173 19.76 16.17 -12.86
N ILE A 174 19.71 14.90 -13.24
CA ILE A 174 18.60 14.33 -14.02
C ILE A 174 17.33 14.21 -13.18
N SER A 175 17.42 13.74 -11.94
CA SER A 175 16.29 13.74 -11.02
C SER A 175 15.69 15.14 -10.86
N SER A 176 16.53 16.17 -10.75
CA SER A 176 16.09 17.56 -10.66
C SER A 176 15.41 18.03 -11.95
N SER A 177 15.96 17.70 -13.12
CA SER A 177 15.38 18.05 -14.42
C SER A 177 14.02 17.38 -14.64
N LEU A 178 13.90 16.10 -14.32
CA LEU A 178 12.63 15.36 -14.43
C LEU A 178 11.56 15.91 -13.48
N LYS A 179 11.93 16.26 -12.23
CA LYS A 179 11.02 16.91 -11.27
C LYS A 179 10.56 18.29 -11.76
N LYS A 180 11.47 19.11 -12.28
CA LYS A 180 11.14 20.42 -12.88
C LYS A 180 10.19 20.28 -14.07
N ALA A 181 10.35 19.23 -14.87
CA ALA A 181 9.48 18.92 -15.99
C ALA A 181 8.15 18.24 -15.57
N SER A 182 7.90 18.02 -14.27
CA SER A 182 6.75 17.27 -13.75
C SER A 182 6.63 15.86 -14.33
N LEU A 183 7.76 15.22 -14.59
CA LEU A 183 7.84 13.86 -15.13
C LEU A 183 8.05 12.80 -14.03
N VAL A 184 8.49 13.23 -12.84
CA VAL A 184 8.68 12.44 -11.60
C VAL A 184 8.61 13.40 -10.40
#